data_AF-A0A352Q373-F1
#
_entry.id   AF-A0A352Q373-F1
#
_cell.length_a   1.000
_cell.length_b   1.000
_cell.length_c   1.000
_cell.angle_alpha   90.00
_cell.angle_beta   90.00
_cell.angle_gamma   90.00
#
_symmetry.space_group_name_H-M   'P 1'
#
loop_
_entity.id
_entity.type
_entity.pdbx_description
1 polymer ?
#
loop_
_entity_poly.entity_id
_entity_poly.type
_entity_poly.pdbx_seq_one_letter_code
_entity_poly.pdbx_strand_id
1 'polypeptide(L)' 'RKTFVDFRNYGPLDLTHILAKSSQVGTTKVALELEPQAIRNVFARVGLGESTATGFPGELAGTLPNPRRWGQ' A
#
# COMPACT_ATOMS: atom_id res chain seq x y z
N ARG A 1 -2.19 -17.94 -6.93
CA ARG A 1 -1.19 -17.79 -5.85
C ARG A 1 -0.16 -16.75 -6.29
N LYS A 2 -0.02 -15.63 -5.57
CA LYS A 2 0.93 -14.56 -5.91
C LYS A 2 2.20 -14.73 -5.07
N THR A 3 3.36 -14.65 -5.70
CA THR A 3 4.67 -14.69 -5.03
C THR A 3 5.23 -13.28 -4.96
N PHE A 4 5.62 -12.84 -3.77
CA PHE A 4 6.31 -11.57 -3.56
C PHE A 4 7.78 -11.88 -3.29
N VAL A 5 8.68 -11.19 -4.00
CA VAL A 5 10.12 -11.43 -3.94
C VAL A 5 10.85 -10.11 -3.76
N ASP A 6 11.93 -10.14 -2.99
CA ASP A 6 12.87 -9.04 -2.90
C ASP A 6 13.99 -9.22 -3.93
N PHE A 7 14.73 -8.14 -4.23
CA PHE A 7 15.89 -8.19 -5.11
C PHE A 7 16.96 -9.21 -4.66
N ARG A 8 17.07 -9.46 -3.35
CA ARG A 8 17.90 -10.50 -2.73
C ARG A 8 17.33 -10.89 -1.37
N ASN A 9 17.80 -11.99 -0.82
CA ASN A 9 17.45 -12.36 0.55
C ASN A 9 18.16 -11.43 1.55
N TYR A 10 17.38 -10.56 2.19
CA TYR A 10 17.88 -9.63 3.21
C TYR A 10 17.96 -10.24 4.62
N GLY A 11 17.49 -11.47 4.82
CA GLY A 11 17.37 -12.07 6.14
C GLY A 11 16.30 -11.39 6.99
N PRO A 12 16.40 -11.47 8.33
CA PRO A 12 15.53 -10.71 9.23
C PRO A 12 15.69 -9.20 9.00
N LEU A 13 14.56 -8.49 8.92
CA LEU A 13 14.52 -7.04 8.77
C LEU A 13 13.65 -6.42 9.87
N ASP A 14 14.07 -5.27 10.38
CA ASP A 14 13.21 -4.37 11.14
C ASP A 14 12.41 -3.43 10.20
N LEU A 15 11.50 -2.62 10.75
CA LEU A 15 10.68 -1.69 9.95
C LEU A 15 11.51 -0.67 9.17
N THR A 16 12.59 -0.15 9.76
CA THR A 16 13.49 0.80 9.10
C THR A 16 14.12 0.18 7.86
N HIS A 17 14.57 -1.07 7.95
CA HIS A 17 15.18 -1.78 6.83
C HIS A 17 14.16 -2.23 5.79
N ILE A 18 12.93 -2.58 6.20
CA ILE A 18 11.84 -2.86 5.25
C ILE A 18 11.64 -1.66 4.32
N LEU A 19 11.56 -0.45 4.89
CA LEU A 19 11.43 0.80 4.11
C LEU A 19 12.69 1.10 3.31
N ALA A 20 13.87 1.07 3.94
CA ALA A 20 15.14 1.42 3.30
C ALA A 20 15.53 0.49 2.15
N LYS A 21 15.07 -0.77 2.16
CA LYS A 21 15.31 -1.75 1.08
C LYS A 21 14.13 -1.89 0.12
N SER A 22 13.01 -1.19 0.37
CA SER A 22 11.76 -1.35 -0.36
C SER A 22 11.35 -2.83 -0.45
N SER A 23 11.47 -3.57 0.66
CA SER A 23 11.23 -5.02 0.72
C SER A 23 9.75 -5.31 0.46
N GLN A 24 9.45 -5.95 -0.67
CA GLN A 24 8.11 -6.41 -1.01
C GLN A 24 7.67 -7.51 -0.04
N VAL A 25 8.59 -8.39 0.37
CA VAL A 25 8.31 -9.48 1.32
C VAL A 25 7.94 -8.91 2.70
N GLY A 26 8.76 -7.99 3.22
CA GLY A 26 8.50 -7.33 4.50
C GLY A 26 7.22 -6.51 4.50
N THR A 27 7.02 -5.70 3.46
CA THR A 27 5.79 -4.89 3.30
C THR A 27 4.54 -5.77 3.24
N THR A 28 4.58 -6.88 2.51
CA THR A 28 3.44 -7.81 2.41
C THR A 28 3.14 -8.48 3.75
N LYS A 29 4.17 -8.89 4.51
CA LYS A 29 3.98 -9.48 5.85
C LYS A 29 3.32 -8.49 6.81
N VAL A 30 3.85 -7.26 6.88
CA VAL A 30 3.26 -6.19 7.70
C VAL A 30 1.81 -5.93 7.27
N ALA A 31 1.54 -5.85 5.96
CA ALA A 31 0.19 -5.63 5.46
C ALA A 31 -0.80 -6.75 5.85
N LEU A 32 -0.35 -8.01 5.92
CA LEU A 32 -1.17 -9.16 6.30
C LEU A 32 -1.42 -9.24 7.82
N GLU A 33 -0.60 -8.59 8.64
CA GLU A 33 -0.79 -8.50 10.09
C GLU A 33 -1.74 -7.36 10.49
N LEU A 34 -2.01 -6.42 9.59
CA LEU A 34 -2.90 -5.30 9.83
C LEU A 34 -4.36 -5.64 9.55
N GLU A 35 -5.27 -4.94 10.24
CA GLU A 35 -6.69 -4.97 9.92
C GLU A 35 -6.92 -4.57 8.45
N PRO A 36 -7.78 -5.27 7.69
CA PRO A 36 -7.98 -5.02 6.26
C PRO A 36 -8.30 -3.57 5.90
N GLN A 37 -8.98 -2.87 6.81
CA GLN A 37 -9.41 -1.50 6.64
C GLN A 37 -8.31 -0.47 7.01
N ALA A 38 -7.30 -0.86 7.79
CA ALA A 38 -6.28 0.06 8.32
C ALA A 38 -5.46 0.71 7.19
N ILE A 39 -4.98 -0.11 6.24
CA ILE A 39 -4.18 0.36 5.10
C ILE A 39 -4.99 1.35 4.26
N ARG A 40 -6.24 0.99 3.90
CA ARG A 40 -7.09 1.88 3.11
C ARG A 40 -7.39 3.17 3.86
N ASN A 41 -7.63 3.12 5.16
CA ASN A 41 -7.93 4.31 5.95
C ASN A 41 -6.75 5.27 5.98
N VAL A 42 -5.52 4.77 6.06
CA VAL A 42 -4.32 5.62 5.92
C VAL A 42 -4.28 6.27 4.54
N PHE A 43 -4.48 5.49 3.48
CA PHE A 43 -4.50 6.01 2.11
C PHE A 43 -5.58 7.06 1.85
N ALA A 44 -6.78 6.86 2.39
CA ALA A 44 -7.85 7.84 2.32
C ALA A 44 -7.49 9.14 3.07
N ARG A 45 -6.92 9.04 4.28
CA ARG A 45 -6.53 10.22 5.07
C ARG A 45 -5.45 11.07 4.42
N VAL A 46 -4.62 10.49 3.55
CA VAL A 46 -3.62 11.24 2.78
C VAL A 46 -4.16 11.73 1.43
N GLY A 47 -5.46 11.56 1.15
CA GLY A 47 -6.13 12.10 -0.03
C GLY A 47 -6.16 11.18 -1.27
N LEU A 48 -5.71 9.93 -1.17
CA LEU A 48 -5.77 9.02 -2.33
C LEU A 48 -7.22 8.68 -2.69
N GLY A 49 -7.55 8.80 -3.98
CA GLY A 49 -8.91 8.59 -4.48
C GLY A 49 -9.82 9.82 -4.35
N GLU A 50 -9.29 10.94 -3.86
CA GLU A 50 -9.97 12.23 -3.81
C GLU A 50 -9.37 13.18 -4.87
N SER A 51 -10.18 14.10 -5.39
CA SER A 51 -9.66 15.14 -6.29
C SER A 51 -8.81 16.12 -5.47
N THR A 52 -7.68 16.54 -6.05
CA THR A 52 -6.83 17.59 -5.50
C THR A 52 -7.44 18.99 -5.64
N ALA A 53 -8.55 19.13 -6.37
CA ALA A 53 -9.34 20.35 -6.54
C ALA A 53 -8.52 21.56 -7.02
N THR A 54 -7.55 21.32 -7.89
CA THR A 54 -6.63 22.36 -8.39
C THR A 54 -7.27 23.25 -9.45
N GLY A 55 -8.35 22.78 -10.08
CA GLY A 55 -9.05 23.50 -11.15
C GLY A 55 -8.43 23.34 -12.54
N PHE A 56 -7.36 22.53 -12.67
CA PHE A 56 -6.79 22.24 -13.98
C PHE A 56 -7.72 21.34 -14.81
N PRO A 57 -7.91 21.64 -16.11
CA PRO A 57 -8.71 20.79 -16.99
C PRO A 57 -8.07 19.40 -17.13
N GLY A 58 -8.87 18.36 -16.95
CA GLY A 58 -8.42 16.96 -17.05
C GLY A 58 -7.83 16.35 -15.78
N GLU A 59 -7.97 17.00 -14.62
CA GLU A 59 -7.58 16.44 -13.33
C GLU A 59 -8.35 15.13 -13.02
N LEU A 60 -7.64 14.10 -12.54
CA LEU A 60 -8.22 12.82 -12.15
C LEU A 60 -8.00 12.56 -10.66
N ALA A 61 -9.06 12.15 -9.95
CA ALA A 61 -8.99 11.73 -8.54
C ALA A 61 -8.28 10.38 -8.32
N GLY A 62 -8.09 9.60 -9.40
CA GLY A 62 -7.62 8.22 -9.32
C GLY A 62 -8.65 7.27 -8.69
N THR A 63 -8.20 6.11 -8.19
CA THR A 63 -9.06 5.08 -7.62
C THR A 63 -8.48 4.54 -6.32
N LEU A 64 -9.25 4.60 -5.22
CA LEU A 64 -8.95 3.90 -3.97
C LEU A 64 -9.91 2.71 -3.78
N PRO A 65 -9.48 1.46 -4.03
CA PRO A 65 -10.34 0.28 -3.98
C PRO A 65 -11.03 0.08 -2.62
N ASN A 66 -12.24 -0.49 -2.64
CA ASN A 66 -12.96 -0.87 -1.42
C ASN A 66 -12.38 -2.19 -0.84
N PRO A 67 -12.07 -2.29 0.46
CA PRO A 67 -11.43 -3.48 1.04
C PRO A 67 -12.35 -4.69 1.07
N ARG A 68 -13.69 -4.50 0.96
CA ARG A 68 -14.68 -5.59 0.88
C ARG A 68 -14.41 -6.60 -0.24
N ARG A 69 -13.55 -6.27 -1.22
CA ARG A 69 -13.20 -7.14 -2.36
C ARG A 69 -11.80 -7.74 -2.27
N TRP A 70 -11.06 -7.55 -1.17
CA TRP A 70 -9.70 -8.06 -1.05
C TRP A 70 -9.72 -9.54 -0.63
N GLY A 71 -9.14 -10.42 -1.45
CA GLY A 71 -9.09 -11.87 -1.20
C GLY A 71 -10.18 -12.71 -1.87
N GLN A 72 -11.04 -12.10 -2.69
CA GLN A 72 -11.83 -12.82 -3.70
C GLN A 72 -10.98 -13.18 -4.92
#